data_AF-A0AAD9KSN8-F1
#
_entry.id   AF-A0AAD9KSN8-F1
#
_cell.length_a   1.000
_cell.length_b   1.000
_cell.length_c   1.000
_cell.angle_alpha   90.00
_cell.angle_beta   90.00
_cell.angle_gamma   90.00
#
_symmetry.space_group_name_H-M   'P 1'
#
loop_
_entity.id
_entity.type
_entity.pdbx_description
1 polymer ?
#
loop_
_entity_poly.entity_id
_entity_poly.type
_entity_poly.pdbx_seq_one_letter_code
_entity_poly.pdbx_strand_id
1 'polypeptide(L)'
;MTSLQNPRVSAFWASRVTSSPVRYEPGTDAEIKAFATEKYGVKFDMFSKINVNGDAAHPLWKYLKEKKGGFLGSFIKWNFTKFLIDKEGQVVKRYGPKEDPFDAKKDFPKYW
;
A
#
# COMPACT_ATOMS: atom_id res chain seq x y z
N MET A 1 -15.78 24.06 7.49
CA MET A 1 -14.77 23.75 8.52
C MET A 1 -15.07 22.38 9.11
N THR A 2 -14.56 21.30 8.51
CA THR A 2 -14.40 20.02 9.21
C THR A 2 -13.21 19.32 8.57
N SER A 3 -12.07 19.50 9.21
CA SER A 3 -10.81 18.84 8.88
C SER A 3 -10.99 17.33 9.09
N LEU A 4 -10.98 16.54 8.01
CA LEU A 4 -10.89 15.08 8.09
C LEU A 4 -9.41 14.70 8.25
N GLN A 5 -8.82 15.10 9.38
CA GLN A 5 -7.55 14.62 9.89
C GLN A 5 -7.82 13.36 10.72
N ASN A 6 -7.94 12.20 10.07
CA ASN A 6 -7.79 10.92 10.77
C ASN A 6 -6.45 10.29 10.36
N PRO A 7 -5.40 10.35 11.23
CA PRO A 7 -4.05 9.87 10.90
C PRO A 7 -3.91 8.34 10.85
N ARG A 8 -5.01 7.57 10.85
CA ARG A 8 -5.00 6.15 11.23
C ARG A 8 -5.28 5.18 10.08
N VAL A 9 -5.21 5.66 8.84
CA VAL A 9 -5.06 4.81 7.67
C VAL A 9 -3.67 5.06 7.13
N SER A 10 -2.70 4.25 7.57
CA SER A 10 -1.43 4.13 6.87
C SER A 10 -1.73 3.47 5.53
N ALA A 11 -2.06 4.28 4.52
CA ALA A 11 -1.97 3.83 3.15
C ALA A 11 -0.48 3.58 2.90
N PHE A 12 -0.05 2.34 3.05
CA PHE A 12 1.24 1.92 2.52
C PHE A 12 1.17 2.13 1.03
N TRP A 13 1.72 3.26 0.57
CA TRP A 13 1.95 3.45 -0.84
C TRP A 13 3.08 2.51 -1.22
N ALA A 14 2.67 1.33 -1.65
CA ALA A 14 3.51 0.24 -2.03
C ALA A 14 3.99 0.42 -3.46
N SER A 15 5.09 1.13 -3.67
CA SER A 15 5.76 1.09 -4.97
C SER A 15 6.58 -0.19 -5.15
N ARG A 16 5.86 -1.19 -5.65
CA ARG A 16 6.18 -2.01 -6.84
C ARG A 16 6.65 -3.47 -6.70
N VAL A 17 5.94 -4.24 -7.52
CA VAL A 17 6.10 -5.58 -8.09
C VAL A 17 7.26 -5.63 -9.09
N THR A 18 8.13 -6.64 -8.99
CA THR A 18 9.18 -6.89 -10.00
C THR A 18 8.70 -7.82 -11.11
N SER A 19 8.91 -7.38 -12.36
CA SER A 19 9.40 -8.12 -13.54
C SER A 19 9.32 -7.28 -14.83
N SER A 20 9.64 -5.97 -14.76
CA SER A 20 9.99 -5.14 -15.94
C SER A 20 10.40 -3.73 -15.50
N PRO A 21 11.36 -3.09 -16.19
CA PRO A 21 12.16 -1.98 -15.65
C PRO A 21 11.29 -0.75 -15.43
N VAL A 22 11.42 -0.13 -14.25
CA VAL A 22 11.44 1.33 -13.94
C VAL A 22 10.30 2.26 -14.45
N ARG A 23 9.52 1.87 -15.47
CA ARG A 23 8.67 2.75 -16.30
C ARG A 23 7.57 3.54 -15.59
N TYR A 24 6.88 2.97 -14.61
CA TYR A 24 5.71 3.64 -14.02
C TYR A 24 6.04 4.64 -12.89
N GLU A 25 7.30 4.73 -12.48
CA GLU A 25 7.79 5.52 -11.34
C GLU A 25 9.32 5.63 -11.46
N PRO A 26 9.77 6.29 -12.54
CA PRO A 26 11.19 6.27 -12.90
C PRO A 26 12.05 7.17 -12.01
N GLY A 27 11.45 8.01 -11.17
CA GLY A 27 12.16 8.95 -10.30
C GLY A 27 12.84 8.31 -9.10
N THR A 28 13.68 9.12 -8.47
CA THR A 28 14.25 8.93 -7.15
C THR A 28 13.21 9.12 -6.05
N ASP A 29 13.46 8.57 -4.86
CA ASP A 29 12.55 8.70 -3.71
C ASP A 29 12.19 10.17 -3.40
N ALA A 30 13.16 11.08 -3.55
CA ALA A 30 12.96 12.52 -3.34
C ALA A 30 12.02 13.13 -4.39
N GLU A 31 12.24 12.85 -5.68
CA GLU A 31 11.41 13.34 -6.78
C GLU A 31 9.96 12.83 -6.66
N ILE A 32 9.79 11.56 -6.29
CA ILE A 32 8.47 10.95 -6.13
C ILE A 32 7.72 11.59 -4.97
N LYS A 33 8.39 11.80 -3.83
CA LYS A 33 7.79 12.46 -2.66
C LYS A 33 7.41 13.90 -2.96
N ALA A 34 8.29 14.66 -3.65
CA ALA A 34 8.01 16.03 -4.06
C ALA A 34 6.78 16.07 -4.99
N PHE A 35 6.78 15.25 -6.05
CA PHE A 35 5.65 15.14 -6.97
C PHE A 35 4.33 14.81 -6.26
N ALA A 36 4.31 13.81 -5.40
CA ALA A 36 3.08 13.40 -4.69
C ALA A 36 2.57 14.50 -3.73
N THR A 37 3.49 15.18 -3.04
CA THR A 37 3.16 16.23 -2.09
C THR A 37 2.67 17.49 -2.80
N GLU A 38 3.39 17.95 -3.83
CA GLU A 38 3.08 19.18 -4.55
C GLU A 38 1.83 19.03 -5.41
N LYS A 39 1.68 17.89 -6.11
CA LYS A 39 0.58 17.70 -7.06
C LYS A 39 -0.73 17.29 -6.38
N TYR A 40 -0.65 16.45 -5.35
CA TYR A 40 -1.82 15.82 -4.74
C TYR A 40 -1.98 16.13 -3.25
N GLY A 41 -1.06 16.87 -2.64
CA GLY A 41 -1.17 17.27 -1.24
C GLY A 41 -1.08 16.11 -0.26
N VAL A 42 -0.38 15.02 -0.61
CA VAL A 42 -0.21 13.83 0.25
C VAL A 42 0.25 14.24 1.65
N LYS A 43 -0.46 13.75 2.68
CA LYS A 43 -0.20 14.03 4.10
C LYS A 43 0.22 12.81 4.91
N PHE A 44 0.17 11.63 4.32
CA PHE A 44 0.60 10.38 4.94
C PHE A 44 2.08 10.12 4.67
N ASP A 45 2.69 9.26 5.48
CA ASP A 45 4.09 8.89 5.33
C ASP A 45 4.34 8.15 4.01
N MET A 46 5.40 8.57 3.32
CA MET A 46 5.91 7.90 2.13
C MET A 46 7.26 7.27 2.45
N PHE A 47 7.44 6.02 2.05
CA PHE A 47 8.65 5.23 2.28
C PHE A 47 9.45 5.07 0.99
N SER A 48 10.72 4.69 1.11
CA SER A 48 11.59 4.37 -0.02
C SER A 48 11.06 3.23 -0.87
N LYS A 49 11.43 3.24 -2.16
CA LYS A 49 11.12 2.16 -3.10
C LYS A 49 11.73 0.83 -2.65
N ILE A 50 10.94 -0.23 -2.73
CA ILE A 50 11.34 -1.59 -2.34
C ILE A 50 10.75 -2.62 -3.30
N ASN A 51 11.33 -3.81 -3.34
CA ASN A 51 10.73 -4.94 -4.05
C ASN A 51 9.61 -5.55 -3.20
N VAL A 52 8.41 -5.71 -3.78
CA VAL A 52 7.30 -6.40 -3.09
C VAL A 52 7.11 -7.85 -3.53
N ASN A 53 7.77 -8.26 -4.61
CA ASN A 53 7.71 -9.62 -5.19
C ASN A 53 9.12 -10.17 -5.48
N GLY A 54 9.18 -11.48 -5.76
CA GLY A 54 10.42 -12.22 -5.97
C GLY A 54 11.20 -12.48 -4.68
N ASP A 55 12.39 -13.06 -4.84
CA ASP A 55 13.23 -13.49 -3.71
C ASP A 55 13.77 -12.31 -2.90
N ALA A 56 14.06 -11.21 -3.59
CA ALA A 56 14.48 -9.94 -3.00
C ALA A 56 13.33 -9.11 -2.41
N ALA A 57 12.12 -9.66 -2.30
CA ALA A 57 10.99 -8.94 -1.71
C ALA A 57 11.29 -8.57 -0.25
N HIS A 58 10.91 -7.35 0.14
CA HIS A 58 11.06 -6.87 1.50
C HIS A 58 10.32 -7.78 2.50
N PRO A 59 10.87 -8.07 3.69
CA PRO A 59 10.27 -8.99 4.67
C PRO A 59 8.82 -8.65 5.03
N LEU A 60 8.51 -7.37 5.23
CA LEU A 60 7.14 -6.90 5.46
C LEU A 60 6.18 -7.37 4.34
N TRP A 61 6.57 -7.27 3.07
CA TRP A 61 5.74 -7.68 1.95
C TRP A 61 5.60 -9.20 1.85
N LYS A 62 6.63 -9.95 2.21
CA LYS A 62 6.52 -11.42 2.35
C LYS A 62 5.48 -11.77 3.41
N TYR A 63 5.58 -11.16 4.60
CA TYR A 63 4.63 -11.35 5.71
C TYR A 63 3.18 -10.98 5.34
N LEU A 64 2.94 -9.80 4.76
CA LEU A 64 1.60 -9.36 4.37
C LEU A 64 0.95 -10.32 3.37
N LYS A 65 1.72 -10.75 2.36
CA LYS A 65 1.28 -11.71 1.34
C LYS A 65 0.99 -13.09 1.89
N GLU A 66 1.76 -13.54 2.88
CA GLU A 66 1.56 -14.81 3.58
C GLU A 66 0.26 -14.76 4.39
N LYS A 67 0.04 -13.69 5.17
CA LYS A 67 -1.16 -13.54 6.00
C LYS A 67 -2.43 -13.34 5.20
N LYS A 68 -2.38 -12.57 4.11
CA LYS A 68 -3.51 -12.31 3.21
C LYS A 68 -3.08 -12.41 1.74
N GLY A 69 -3.09 -13.63 1.22
CA GLY A 69 -2.89 -13.89 -0.20
C GLY A 69 -4.03 -13.35 -1.08
N GLY A 70 -3.80 -13.31 -2.39
CA GLY A 70 -4.87 -13.09 -3.36
C GLY A 70 -5.53 -14.42 -3.74
N PHE A 71 -6.68 -14.35 -4.41
CA PHE A 71 -7.45 -15.53 -4.84
C PHE A 71 -6.66 -16.47 -5.77
N LEU A 72 -5.71 -15.95 -6.54
CA LEU A 72 -4.86 -16.70 -7.46
C LEU A 72 -3.38 -16.63 -7.02
N GLY A 73 -3.13 -16.86 -5.73
CA GLY A 73 -1.80 -16.83 -5.13
C GLY A 73 -1.46 -15.51 -4.43
N SER A 74 -0.32 -15.50 -3.75
CA SER A 74 0.05 -14.41 -2.85
C SER A 74 0.69 -13.21 -3.58
N PHE A 75 1.10 -13.38 -4.85
CA PHE A 75 1.75 -12.36 -5.67
C PHE A 75 0.96 -11.04 -5.74
N ILE A 76 1.65 -9.90 -5.60
CA ILE A 76 1.05 -8.59 -5.84
C ILE A 76 0.98 -8.39 -7.35
N LYS A 77 -0.21 -8.31 -7.95
CA LYS A 77 -0.37 -8.32 -9.41
C LYS A 77 -0.13 -6.96 -10.07
N TRP A 78 -0.44 -5.87 -9.35
CA TRP A 78 -0.36 -4.51 -9.88
C TRP A 78 -0.19 -3.50 -8.74
N ASN A 79 0.15 -2.27 -9.09
CA ASN A 79 0.22 -1.12 -8.18
C ASN A 79 -1.12 -0.92 -7.47
N PHE A 80 -1.08 -0.29 -6.28
CA PHE A 80 -2.25 0.01 -5.46
C PHE A 80 -2.96 -1.21 -4.86
N THR A 81 -2.28 -2.33 -4.63
CA THR A 81 -2.79 -3.36 -3.69
C THR A 81 -2.69 -2.82 -2.27
N LYS A 82 -3.74 -2.97 -1.46
CA LYS A 82 -3.77 -2.47 -0.07
C LYS A 82 -3.95 -3.60 0.93
N PHE A 83 -3.43 -3.42 2.14
CA PHE A 83 -3.65 -4.30 3.28
C PHE A 83 -4.24 -3.48 4.43
N LEU A 84 -5.25 -4.05 5.11
CA LEU A 84 -5.77 -3.51 6.36
C LEU A 84 -5.12 -4.28 7.51
N ILE A 85 -4.55 -3.51 8.44
CA ILE A 85 -3.95 -4.00 9.67
C ILE A 85 -4.81 -3.46 10.82
N ASP A 86 -5.20 -4.31 11.77
CA ASP A 86 -5.99 -3.91 12.94
C ASP A 86 -5.12 -3.31 14.06
N LYS A 87 -5.75 -2.91 15.17
CA LYS A 87 -5.07 -2.24 16.29
C LYS A 87 -4.13 -3.17 17.06
N GLU A 88 -4.32 -4.48 16.94
CA GLU A 88 -3.43 -5.53 17.47
C GLU A 88 -2.28 -5.89 16.51
N GLY A 89 -2.21 -5.25 15.34
CA GLY A 89 -1.15 -5.47 14.36
C GLY A 89 -1.38 -6.69 13.45
N GLN A 90 -2.58 -7.27 13.44
CA GLN A 90 -2.92 -8.40 12.57
C GLN A 90 -3.34 -7.93 11.19
N VAL A 91 -2.90 -8.67 10.17
CA VAL A 91 -3.30 -8.42 8.77
C VAL A 91 -4.68 -9.01 8.56
N VAL A 92 -5.71 -8.18 8.55
CA VAL A 92 -7.11 -8.62 8.57
C VAL A 92 -7.73 -8.73 7.17
N LYS A 93 -7.30 -7.90 6.22
CA LYS A 93 -7.86 -7.88 4.86
C LYS A 93 -6.86 -7.40 3.82
N ARG A 94 -7.05 -7.83 2.58
CA ARG A 94 -6.33 -7.37 1.38
C ARG A 94 -7.35 -6.87 0.35
N TYR A 95 -7.07 -5.73 -0.25
CA TYR A 95 -7.86 -5.13 -1.34
C TYR A 95 -7.03 -5.07 -2.61
N GLY A 96 -7.66 -5.43 -3.72
CA GLY A 96 -7.09 -5.42 -5.05
C GLY A 96 -6.86 -4.00 -5.60
N PRO A 97 -6.08 -3.89 -6.69
CA PRO A 97 -5.78 -2.63 -7.37
C PRO A 97 -6.99 -1.80 -7.81
N LYS A 98 -8.09 -2.48 -8.16
CA LYS A 98 -9.31 -1.86 -8.71
C LYS A 98 -10.37 -1.56 -7.64
N GLU A 99 -10.15 -2.00 -6.40
CA GLU A 99 -11.07 -1.70 -5.31
C GLU A 99 -10.91 -0.25 -4.86
N ASP A 100 -12.03 0.42 -4.60
CA ASP A 100 -12.03 1.82 -4.17
C ASP A 100 -11.35 1.91 -2.79
N PRO A 101 -10.36 2.80 -2.59
CA PRO A 101 -9.74 2.98 -1.27
C PRO A 101 -10.76 3.30 -0.15
N PHE A 102 -11.91 3.88 -0.47
CA PHE A 102 -12.98 4.16 0.49
C PHE A 102 -13.79 2.92 0.89
N ASP A 103 -13.74 1.83 0.13
CA ASP A 103 -14.41 0.58 0.52
C ASP A 103 -13.85 0.02 1.83
N ALA A 104 -12.58 0.30 2.14
CA ALA A 104 -11.97 -0.11 3.40
C ALA A 104 -12.69 0.47 4.63
N LYS A 105 -13.33 1.66 4.51
CA LYS A 105 -14.08 2.27 5.62
C LYS A 105 -15.22 1.40 6.11
N LYS A 106 -15.81 0.59 5.22
CA LYS A 106 -16.91 -0.34 5.55
C LYS A 106 -16.45 -1.42 6.53
N ASP A 107 -15.15 -1.77 6.50
CA ASP A 107 -14.57 -2.79 7.36
C ASP A 107 -14.04 -2.22 8.69
N PHE A 108 -13.88 -0.90 8.83
CA PHE A 108 -13.32 -0.30 10.05
C PHE A 108 -14.09 -0.67 11.32
N PRO A 109 -15.44 -0.60 11.38
CA PRO A 109 -16.16 -0.97 12.61
C PRO A 109 -15.93 -2.41 13.10
N LYS A 110 -15.43 -3.29 12.22
CA LYS A 110 -15.11 -4.68 12.56
C LYS A 110 -13.70 -4.85 13.14
N TYR A 111 -12.76 -3.99 12.77
CA TYR A 111 -11.33 -4.18 13.05
C TYR A 111 -10.70 -3.02 13.83
N TRP A 112 -11.46 -1.93 14.06
CA TRP A 112 -10.98 -0.73 14.71
C TRP A 112 -12.04 -0.16 15.66
#